data_AF-A0A1Q5I6P7-F1
#
_entry.id   AF-A0A1Q5I6P7-F1
#
_cell.length_a   1.000
_cell.length_b   1.000
_cell.length_c   1.000
_cell.angle_alpha   90.00
_cell.angle_beta   90.00
_cell.angle_gamma   90.00
#
_symmetry.space_group_name_H-M   'P 1'
#
loop_
_entity.id
_entity.type
_entity.pdbx_description
1 polymer ?
#
loop_
_entity_poly.entity_id
_entity_poly.type
_entity_poly.pdbx_seq_one_letter_code
_entity_poly.pdbx_strand_id
1 'polypeptide(L)' 'MWFVTALGPVAPAHKTQEWMDLATQVMAYRITYDVTDQVLALGPQPAAQGLRRDQWHRKLSAALSGWH' A
#
# COMPACT_ATOMS: atom_id res chain seq x y z
N MET A 1 3.98 11.51 5.14
CA MET A 1 3.78 11.38 3.68
C MET A 1 3.98 9.93 3.29
N TRP A 2 2.98 9.07 3.55
CA TRP A 2 3.05 7.62 3.37
C TRP A 2 3.49 7.18 1.97
N PHE A 3 3.11 7.96 0.94
CA PHE A 3 3.34 7.63 -0.46
C PHE A 3 4.83 7.58 -0.78
N VAL A 4 5.56 8.66 -0.45
CA VAL A 4 7.00 8.77 -0.70
C VAL A 4 7.79 7.77 0.15
N THR A 5 7.35 7.52 1.38
CA THR A 5 8.04 6.57 2.28
C THR A 5 7.83 5.11 1.89
N ALA A 6 6.68 4.77 1.29
CA ALA A 6 6.34 3.37 0.99
C ALA A 6 6.61 2.96 -0.47
N LEU A 7 6.57 3.90 -1.42
CA LEU A 7 6.77 3.64 -2.86
C LEU A 7 8.00 4.36 -3.43
N GLY A 8 8.65 5.21 -2.64
CA GLY A 8 9.67 6.13 -3.14
C GLY A 8 9.07 7.36 -3.84
N PRO A 9 9.89 8.41 -4.07
CA PRO A 9 9.41 9.68 -4.61
C PRO A 9 9.05 9.62 -6.10
N VAL A 10 9.64 8.69 -6.86
CA VAL A 10 9.48 8.59 -8.32
C VAL A 10 9.51 7.13 -8.76
N ALA A 11 8.67 6.78 -9.74
CA ALA A 11 8.66 5.46 -10.35
C ALA A 11 10.00 5.15 -11.05
N PRO A 12 10.62 3.98 -10.80
CA PRO A 12 11.85 3.59 -11.49
C PRO A 12 11.62 3.37 -12.98
N ALA A 13 12.51 3.86 -13.84
CA ALA A 13 12.36 3.82 -15.30
C ALA A 13 12.14 2.41 -15.89
N HIS A 14 12.59 1.36 -15.20
CA HIS A 14 12.46 -0.03 -15.63
C HIS A 14 11.28 -0.77 -14.97
N LYS A 15 10.55 -0.14 -14.04
CA LYS A 15 9.40 -0.74 -13.35
C LYS A 15 8.22 0.22 -13.15
N THR A 16 8.09 1.22 -14.03
CA THR A 16 7.04 2.24 -13.93
C THR A 16 5.64 1.64 -13.84
N GLN A 17 5.37 0.59 -14.62
CA GLN A 17 4.06 -0.07 -14.61
C GLN A 17 3.77 -0.75 -13.27
N GLU A 18 4.70 -1.56 -12.75
CA GLU A 18 4.53 -2.23 -11.46
C GLU A 18 4.36 -1.24 -10.32
N TRP A 19 5.08 -0.11 -10.38
CA TRP A 19 4.96 0.98 -9.43
C TRP A 19 3.57 1.63 -9.48
N MET A 20 3.07 1.95 -10.68
CA MET A 20 1.74 2.54 -10.87
C MET A 20 0.62 1.58 -10.43
N ASP A 21 0.75 0.30 -10.75
CA ASP A 21 -0.21 -0.73 -10.36
C ASP A 21 -0.24 -0.87 -8.83
N LEU A 22 0.92 -0.86 -8.17
CA LEU A 22 0.99 -0.91 -6.71
C LEU A 22 0.41 0.37 -6.07
N ALA A 23 0.75 1.55 -6.59
CA ALA A 23 0.18 2.81 -6.13
C ALA A 23 -1.36 2.82 -6.23
N THR A 24 -1.89 2.32 -7.34
CA THR A 24 -3.33 2.20 -7.59
C THR A 24 -3.99 1.22 -6.60
N GLN A 25 -3.37 0.07 -6.37
CA GLN A 25 -3.88 -0.91 -5.41
C GLN A 25 -3.87 -0.38 -3.97
N VAL A 26 -2.84 0.36 -3.57
CA VAL A 26 -2.80 1.01 -2.26
C VAL A 26 -3.92 2.05 -2.15
N MET A 27 -4.13 2.89 -3.15
CA MET A 27 -5.25 3.85 -3.16
C MET A 27 -6.61 3.15 -3.08
N ALA A 28 -6.83 2.08 -3.85
CA ALA A 28 -8.05 1.29 -3.79
C ALA A 28 -8.29 0.69 -2.41
N TYR A 29 -7.24 0.15 -1.77
CA TYR A 29 -7.32 -0.36 -0.40
C TYR A 29 -7.70 0.75 0.60
N ARG A 30 -7.05 1.91 0.49
CA ARG A 30 -7.33 3.05 1.37
C ARG A 30 -8.75 3.56 1.24
N ILE A 31 -9.29 3.64 0.02
CA ILE A 31 -10.70 4.00 -0.23
C ILE A 31 -11.65 2.93 0.34
N THR A 32 -11.34 1.65 0.12
CA THR A 32 -12.18 0.53 0.55
C THR A 32 -12.32 0.43 2.07
N TYR A 33 -11.27 0.79 2.80
CA TYR A 33 -11.20 0.66 4.27
C TYR A 33 -11.08 1.99 5.01
N ASP A 34 -11.39 3.09 4.33
CA ASP A 34 -11.37 4.46 4.86
C ASP A 34 -10.06 4.80 5.63
N VAL A 35 -8.92 4.48 5.01
CA VAL A 35 -7.60 4.71 5.61
C VAL A 35 -7.19 6.16 5.42
N THR A 36 -7.25 6.92 6.51
CA THR A 36 -6.87 8.34 6.56
C THR A 36 -5.45 8.59 7.10
N ASP A 37 -4.75 7.54 7.51
CA ASP A 37 -3.40 7.62 8.09
C ASP A 37 -2.40 8.26 7.11
N GLN A 38 -1.73 9.34 7.54
CA GLN A 38 -0.80 10.12 6.70
C GLN A 38 0.63 9.56 6.68
N VAL A 39 0.93 8.61 7.56
CA VAL A 39 2.26 8.02 7.76
C VAL A 39 2.27 6.58 7.24
N LEU A 40 1.31 5.76 7.64
CA LEU A 40 1.20 4.37 7.21
C LEU A 40 0.42 4.26 5.89
N ALA A 41 1.04 3.65 4.88
CA ALA A 41 0.44 3.48 3.55
C ALA A 41 -0.89 2.71 3.60
N LEU A 42 -0.95 1.66 4.44
CA LEU A 42 -2.10 0.80 4.62
C LEU A 42 -2.85 1.04 5.94
N GLY A 43 -2.46 2.08 6.68
CA GLY A 43 -2.96 2.32 8.04
C GLY A 43 -2.49 1.28 9.04
N PRO A 44 -3.08 1.24 10.25
CA PRO A 44 -2.77 0.23 11.26
C PRO A 44 -3.19 -1.16 10.80
N GLN A 45 -2.49 -2.18 11.32
CA GLN A 45 -2.80 -3.58 11.06
C GLN A 45 -4.27 -3.86 11.41
N PRO A 46 -5.06 -4.44 10.48
CA PRO A 46 -6.46 -4.74 10.73
C PRO A 46 -6.61 -5.75 11.89
N ALA A 47 -7.57 -5.49 12.77
CA ALA A 47 -7.97 -6.46 13.79
C ALA A 47 -8.45 -7.77 13.12
N ALA A 48 -8.25 -8.90 13.80
CA ALA A 48 -8.49 -10.26 13.29
C ALA A 48 -9.94 -10.56 12.79
N GLN A 49 -10.85 -9.60 12.89
CA GLN A 49 -12.26 -9.72 12.52
C GLN A 49 -12.50 -9.70 10.99
N GLY A 50 -11.49 -9.38 10.17
CA GLY A 50 -11.64 -9.28 8.71
C GLY A 50 -10.57 -10.04 7.93
N LEU A 51 -10.75 -11.36 7.76
CA LEU A 51 -9.83 -12.23 6.99
C LEU A 51 -9.48 -11.65 5.60
N ARG A 52 -10.44 -11.03 4.92
CA ARG A 52 -10.23 -10.40 3.60
C ARG A 52 -9.35 -9.15 3.68
N ARG A 53 -9.59 -8.28 4.66
CA ARG A 53 -8.80 -7.05 4.87
C ARG A 53 -7.37 -7.40 5.28
N ASP A 54 -7.21 -8.38 6.18
CA ASP A 54 -5.92 -8.87 6.64
C ASP A 54 -5.09 -9.52 5.53
N GLN A 55 -5.70 -10.39 4.70
CA GLN A 55 -5.02 -10.95 3.53
C GLN A 55 -4.60 -9.88 2.52
N TRP A 56 -5.46 -8.89 2.23
CA TRP A 56 -5.13 -7.82 1.31
C TRP A 56 -4.03 -6.91 1.88
N HIS A 57 -4.14 -6.54 3.15
CA HIS A 57 -3.12 -5.78 3.88
C HIS A 57 -1.76 -6.49 3.78
N ARG A 58 -1.68 -7.79 4.11
CA ARG A 58 -0.42 -8.55 4.00
C ARG A 58 0.15 -8.57 2.59
N LYS A 59 -0.68 -8.78 1.56
CA LYS A 59 -0.23 -8.77 0.16
C LYS A 59 0.40 -7.43 -0.23
N LEU A 60 -0.26 -6.32 0.12
CA LEU A 60 0.26 -4.99 -0.16
C LEU A 60 1.49 -4.66 0.68
N SER A 61 1.54 -5.05 1.95
CA SER A 61 2.75 -4.87 2.79
C SER A 61 3.95 -5.59 2.19
N ALA A 62 3.79 -6.84 1.75
CA ALA A 62 4.85 -7.61 1.11
C ALA A 62 5.29 -6.96 -0.21
N ALA A 63 4.34 -6.51 -1.04
CA ALA A 63 4.66 -5.80 -2.28
C ALA A 63 5.44 -4.51 -2.01
N LEU A 64 5.01 -3.70 -1.03
CA LEU A 64 5.66 -2.44 -0.65
C LEU A 64 7.07 -2.66 -0.08
N SER A 65 7.31 -3.74 0.67
CA SER A 65 8.66 -4.07 1.16
C SER A 65 9.68 -4.33 0.05
N GLY A 66 9.23 -4.63 -1.18
CA GLY A 66 10.10 -4.80 -2.34
C GLY A 66 10.57 -3.49 -2.99
N TRP A 67 10.06 -2.33 -2.53
CA TRP A 67 10.37 -1.00 -3.09
C TRP A 67 11.13 -0.10 -2.11
N HIS A 68 11.45 -0.62 -0.93
CA HIS A 68 12.12 0.12 0.16
C HIS A 68 13.64 -0.04 0.12
#